data_AF-A0A2S3ZUG1-F1
#
_entry.id   AF-A0A2S3ZUG1-F1
#
_cell.length_a   1.000
_cell.length_b   1.000
_cell.length_c   1.000
_cell.angle_alpha   90.00
_cell.angle_beta   90.00
_cell.angle_gamma   90.00
#
_symmetry.space_group_name_H-M   'P 1'
#
loop_
_entity.id
_entity.type
_entity.pdbx_description
1 polymer ?
#
loop_
_entity_poly.entity_id
_entity_poly.type
_entity_poly.pdbx_seq_one_letter_code
_entity_poly.pdbx_strand_id
1 'polypeptide(L)'
;MVTLAVAALAFPAYLALRGDWRSWTVARPVTRAEWLRTTSYFPFTLLLAGLTLVTLMPSLVFEALHWEHARKFIWAILFWIPMVPLMVSLVWWPPFWGPPWYRRWRAAGGSRSVLPWTAEDIAAAAALPEGRRKARTLRNIETSKGFVQLALANGW
;
A
#
# COMPACT_ATOMS: atom_id res chain seq x y z
N MET A 1 -10.53 -20.31 -0.28
CA MET A 1 -9.34 -19.76 -0.99
C MET A 1 -9.43 -18.25 -1.20
N VAL A 2 -10.55 -17.69 -1.70
CA VAL A 2 -10.70 -16.23 -1.95
C VAL A 2 -10.49 -15.38 -0.69
N THR A 3 -11.02 -15.79 0.47
CA THR A 3 -10.83 -15.07 1.74
C THR A 3 -9.36 -14.97 2.16
N LEU A 4 -8.57 -16.01 1.91
CA LEU A 4 -7.13 -15.99 2.19
C LEU A 4 -6.40 -15.03 1.25
N ALA A 5 -6.80 -14.97 -0.03
CA ALA A 5 -6.26 -14.01 -0.98
C ALA A 5 -6.60 -12.56 -0.57
N VAL A 6 -7.84 -12.29 -0.17
CA VAL A 6 -8.25 -10.98 0.36
C VAL A 6 -7.42 -10.60 1.58
N ALA A 7 -7.26 -11.52 2.54
CA ALA A 7 -6.45 -11.27 3.73
C ALA A 7 -4.97 -11.01 3.40
N ALA A 8 -4.40 -11.78 2.47
CA ALA A 8 -3.02 -11.63 2.02
C ALA A 8 -2.75 -10.28 1.33
N LEU A 9 -3.77 -9.67 0.72
CA LEU A 9 -3.67 -8.34 0.10
C LEU A 9 -3.98 -7.21 1.10
N ALA A 10 -5.07 -7.34 1.85
CA ALA A 10 -5.56 -6.28 2.74
C ALA A 10 -4.69 -6.10 3.98
N PHE A 11 -4.12 -7.16 4.54
CA PHE A 11 -3.28 -7.07 5.74
C PHE A 11 -1.99 -6.24 5.56
N PRO A 12 -1.15 -6.50 4.53
CA PRO A 12 0.01 -5.64 4.28
C PRO A 12 -0.39 -4.22 3.91
N ALA A 13 -1.49 -4.02 3.17
CA ALA A 13 -2.03 -2.70 2.88
C ALA A 13 -2.42 -1.95 4.16
N TYR A 14 -3.10 -2.62 5.09
CA TYR A 14 -3.49 -2.07 6.39
C TYR A 14 -2.26 -1.64 7.21
N LEU A 15 -1.26 -2.50 7.33
CA LEU A 15 0.00 -2.17 8.04
C LEU A 15 0.70 -0.96 7.41
N ALA A 16 0.69 -0.89 6.08
CA ALA A 16 1.29 0.20 5.35
C ALA A 16 0.54 1.52 5.55
N LEU A 17 -0.78 1.53 5.43
CA LEU A 17 -1.60 2.73 5.58
C LEU A 17 -1.57 3.26 7.02
N ARG A 18 -1.51 2.38 8.01
CA ARG A 18 -1.32 2.75 9.42
C ARG A 18 0.05 3.36 9.69
N GLY A 19 1.02 3.12 8.81
CA GLY A 19 2.41 3.57 8.98
C GLY A 19 3.25 2.65 9.86
N ASP A 20 2.76 1.44 10.20
CA ASP A 20 3.56 0.39 10.85
C ASP A 20 4.58 -0.21 9.86
N TRP A 21 4.25 -0.18 8.56
CA TRP A 21 5.14 -0.53 7.45
C TRP A 21 5.35 0.67 6.51
N ARG A 22 6.59 1.18 6.34
CA ARG A 22 6.85 2.36 5.49
C ARG A 22 7.98 2.16 4.48
N SER A 23 8.79 1.11 4.62
CA SER A 23 9.90 0.85 3.68
C SER A 23 9.46 0.67 2.23
N TRP A 24 8.20 0.29 1.99
CA TRP A 24 7.61 0.23 0.65
C TRP A 24 7.64 1.58 -0.09
N THR A 25 7.66 2.72 0.61
CA THR A 25 7.68 4.06 0.00
C THR A 25 9.02 4.41 -0.67
N VAL A 26 10.11 3.80 -0.18
CA VAL A 26 11.49 4.05 -0.62
C VAL A 26 12.12 2.83 -1.29
N ALA A 27 11.49 1.65 -1.16
CA ALA A 27 11.89 0.47 -1.90
C ALA A 27 11.81 0.73 -3.41
N ARG A 28 12.81 0.23 -4.16
CA ARG A 28 12.76 0.30 -5.62
C ARG A 28 11.48 -0.40 -6.12
N PRO A 29 10.74 0.20 -7.06
CA PRO A 29 9.61 -0.47 -7.67
C PRO A 29 10.06 -1.80 -8.28
N VAL A 30 9.25 -2.85 -8.10
CA VAL A 30 9.53 -4.20 -8.64
C VAL A 30 9.55 -4.19 -10.17
N THR A 31 8.91 -3.19 -10.78
CA THR A 31 8.87 -2.99 -12.23
C THR A 31 10.10 -2.23 -12.71
N ARG A 32 10.75 -2.71 -13.78
CA ARG A 32 11.91 -2.05 -14.42
C ARG A 32 11.57 -0.73 -15.13
N ALA A 33 10.31 -0.33 -15.14
CA ALA A 33 9.85 0.88 -15.83
C ALA A 33 10.35 2.13 -15.08
N GLU A 34 11.30 2.84 -15.68
CA GLU A 34 11.93 4.01 -15.09
C GLU A 34 10.94 5.15 -14.79
N TRP A 35 9.81 5.23 -15.47
CA TRP A 35 8.79 6.25 -15.19
C TRP A 35 8.01 6.02 -13.88
N LEU A 36 8.06 4.83 -13.28
CA LEU A 36 7.46 4.53 -11.96
C LEU A 36 8.41 4.84 -10.78
N ARG A 37 9.59 5.42 -11.06
CA ARG A 37 10.69 5.58 -10.08
C ARG A 37 10.41 6.51 -8.91
N THR A 38 9.39 7.36 -8.96
CA THR A 38 9.29 8.50 -8.05
C THR A 38 8.43 8.27 -6.82
N THR A 39 7.52 7.29 -6.80
CA THR A 39 6.81 6.90 -5.57
C THR A 39 6.13 5.54 -5.76
N SER A 40 6.41 4.57 -4.90
CA SER A 40 5.64 3.33 -4.86
C SER A 40 4.22 3.60 -4.36
N TYR A 41 3.20 3.08 -5.03
CA TYR A 41 1.78 3.15 -4.62
C TYR A 41 1.23 1.80 -4.14
N PHE A 42 2.15 0.88 -3.87
CA PHE A 42 1.89 -0.54 -3.67
C PHE A 42 0.77 -0.87 -2.66
N PRO A 43 0.68 -0.24 -1.47
CA PRO A 43 -0.39 -0.53 -0.52
C PRO A 43 -1.79 -0.19 -1.04
N PHE A 44 -1.93 0.86 -1.85
CA PHE A 44 -3.22 1.24 -2.41
C PHE A 44 -3.65 0.20 -3.45
N THR A 45 -2.72 -0.24 -4.29
CA THR A 45 -2.93 -1.35 -5.24
C THR A 45 -3.35 -2.62 -4.52
N LEU A 46 -2.66 -2.99 -3.43
CA LEU A 46 -3.03 -4.16 -2.64
C LEU A 46 -4.42 -4.04 -2.03
N LEU A 47 -4.75 -2.88 -1.43
CA LEU A 47 -6.07 -2.65 -0.84
C LEU A 47 -7.16 -2.79 -1.89
N LEU A 48 -7.00 -2.15 -3.04
CA LEU A 48 -8.01 -2.13 -4.10
C LEU A 48 -8.13 -3.45 -4.82
N ALA A 49 -7.04 -4.22 -4.96
CA ALA A 49 -7.08 -5.59 -5.43
C ALA A 49 -7.88 -6.47 -4.46
N GLY A 50 -7.65 -6.34 -3.15
CA GLY A 50 -8.44 -7.01 -2.12
C GLY A 50 -9.92 -6.65 -2.17
N LEU A 51 -10.24 -5.36 -2.29
CA LEU A 51 -11.62 -4.87 -2.42
C LEU A 51 -12.29 -5.38 -3.70
N THR A 52 -11.58 -5.42 -4.82
CA THR A 52 -12.08 -5.97 -6.09
C THR A 52 -12.48 -7.44 -5.93
N LEU A 53 -11.63 -8.25 -5.27
CA LEU A 53 -11.98 -9.64 -4.96
C LEU A 53 -13.22 -9.74 -4.07
N VAL A 54 -13.34 -8.90 -3.04
CA VAL A 54 -14.52 -8.85 -2.17
C VAL A 54 -15.78 -8.51 -2.96
N THR A 55 -15.72 -7.54 -3.89
CA THR A 55 -16.88 -7.17 -4.72
C THR A 55 -17.31 -8.30 -5.67
N LEU A 56 -16.39 -9.18 -6.06
CA LEU A 56 -16.70 -10.32 -6.93
C LEU A 56 -17.31 -11.51 -6.17
N MET A 57 -17.08 -11.63 -4.85
CA MET A 57 -17.58 -12.77 -4.07
C MET A 57 -19.10 -12.95 -4.16
N PRO A 58 -19.95 -11.91 -4.01
CA PRO A 58 -21.39 -12.07 -4.14
C PRO A 58 -21.83 -12.48 -5.55
N SER A 59 -21.05 -12.20 -6.59
CA SER A 59 -21.38 -12.63 -7.96
C SER A 59 -21.42 -14.14 -8.09
N LEU A 60 -20.56 -14.86 -7.36
CA LEU A 60 -20.55 -16.33 -7.35
C LEU A 60 -21.81 -16.89 -6.66
N VAL A 61 -22.26 -16.22 -5.60
CA VAL A 61 -23.50 -16.60 -4.89
C VAL A 61 -24.72 -16.33 -5.76
N PHE A 62 -24.79 -15.18 -6.43
CA PHE A 62 -25.90 -14.84 -7.33
C PHE A 62 -25.97 -15.76 -8.54
N GLU A 63 -24.82 -16.21 -9.06
CA GLU A 63 -24.78 -17.24 -10.10
C GLU A 63 -25.36 -18.57 -9.61
N ALA A 64 -24.99 -19.02 -8.41
CA ALA A 64 -25.54 -20.24 -7.81
C ALA A 64 -27.05 -20.16 -7.51
N LEU A 65 -27.57 -18.95 -7.23
CA LEU A 65 -28.99 -18.69 -6.99
C LEU A 65 -29.78 -18.33 -8.26
N HIS A 66 -29.16 -18.37 -9.44
CA HIS A 66 -29.76 -17.95 -10.72
C HIS A 66 -30.30 -16.50 -10.72
N TRP A 67 -29.73 -15.62 -9.91
CA TRP A 67 -30.11 -14.21 -9.81
C TRP A 67 -29.33 -13.35 -10.79
N GLU A 68 -29.72 -13.42 -12.07
CA GLU A 68 -29.00 -12.73 -13.16
C GLU A 68 -28.96 -11.20 -13.00
N HIS A 69 -30.04 -10.57 -12.53
CA HIS A 69 -30.10 -9.12 -12.39
C HIS A 69 -29.07 -8.62 -11.37
N ALA A 70 -28.96 -9.31 -10.23
CA ALA A 70 -28.00 -8.98 -9.18
C ALA A 70 -26.55 -9.24 -9.65
N ARG A 71 -26.32 -10.33 -10.39
CA ARG A 71 -25.01 -10.60 -11.02
C ARG A 71 -24.61 -9.50 -12.00
N LYS A 72 -25.52 -9.10 -12.91
CA LYS A 72 -25.28 -8.03 -13.88
C LYS A 72 -24.96 -6.71 -13.18
N PHE A 73 -25.66 -6.37 -12.11
CA PHE A 73 -25.40 -5.17 -11.30
C PHE A 73 -23.98 -5.15 -10.70
N ILE A 74 -23.48 -6.29 -10.20
CA ILE A 74 -22.11 -6.39 -9.69
C ILE A 74 -21.10 -6.05 -10.79
N TRP A 75 -21.21 -6.69 -11.95
CA TRP A 75 -20.25 -6.51 -13.04
C TRP A 75 -20.36 -5.15 -13.72
N ALA A 76 -21.57 -4.58 -13.81
CA ALA A 76 -21.80 -3.30 -14.46
C ALA A 76 -21.37 -2.11 -13.60
N ILE A 77 -21.49 -2.21 -12.27
CA ILE A 77 -21.30 -1.06 -11.37
C ILE A 77 -20.29 -1.38 -10.27
N LEU A 78 -20.63 -2.33 -9.38
CA LEU A 78 -19.86 -2.52 -8.13
C LEU A 78 -18.41 -2.95 -8.37
N PHE A 79 -18.15 -3.76 -9.40
CA PHE A 79 -16.82 -4.21 -9.77
C PHE A 79 -15.91 -3.04 -10.20
N TRP A 80 -16.47 -2.07 -10.92
CA TRP A 80 -15.70 -0.95 -11.46
C TRP A 80 -15.29 0.07 -10.38
N ILE A 81 -16.03 0.14 -9.26
CA ILE A 81 -15.74 1.06 -8.16
C ILE A 81 -14.33 0.85 -7.57
N PRO A 82 -13.89 -0.36 -7.18
CA PRO A 82 -12.51 -0.60 -6.76
C PRO A 82 -11.55 -0.85 -7.94
N MET A 83 -12.04 -1.35 -9.08
CA MET A 83 -11.18 -1.68 -10.22
C MET A 83 -10.60 -0.46 -10.92
N VAL A 84 -11.36 0.63 -11.09
CA VAL A 84 -10.84 1.85 -11.73
C VAL A 84 -9.72 2.48 -10.89
N PRO A 85 -9.90 2.73 -9.57
CA PRO A 85 -8.80 3.19 -8.71
C PRO A 85 -7.63 2.20 -8.66
N LEU A 86 -7.88 0.88 -8.79
CA LEU A 86 -6.81 -0.12 -8.82
C LEU A 86 -5.91 0.10 -10.04
N MET A 87 -6.50 0.28 -11.21
CA MET A 87 -5.74 0.57 -12.43
C MET A 87 -4.97 1.88 -12.31
N VAL A 88 -5.60 2.92 -11.74
CA VAL A 88 -4.95 4.21 -11.49
C VAL A 88 -3.77 4.04 -10.53
N SER A 89 -3.94 3.30 -9.44
CA SER A 89 -2.92 3.11 -8.39
C SER A 89 -1.68 2.37 -8.87
N LEU A 90 -1.72 1.69 -10.02
CA LEU A 90 -0.53 1.11 -10.64
C LEU A 90 0.45 2.17 -11.13
N VAL A 91 -0.02 3.36 -11.49
CA VAL A 91 0.78 4.42 -12.10
C VAL A 91 0.85 5.66 -11.22
N TRP A 92 -0.24 5.98 -10.52
CA TRP A 92 -0.36 7.21 -9.75
C TRP A 92 -1.38 7.06 -8.61
N TRP A 93 -1.11 7.71 -7.48
CA TRP A 93 -2.10 7.84 -6.42
C TRP A 93 -2.23 9.31 -5.98
N PRO A 94 -3.46 9.83 -5.85
CA PRO A 94 -3.68 11.16 -5.33
C PRO A 94 -3.17 11.27 -3.89
N PRO A 95 -2.29 12.24 -3.56
CA PRO A 95 -1.73 12.36 -2.21
C PRO A 95 -2.81 12.51 -1.13
N PHE A 96 -3.90 13.23 -1.40
CA PHE A 96 -4.95 13.51 -0.41
C PHE A 96 -5.73 12.27 0.04
N TRP A 97 -5.76 11.19 -0.75
CA TRP A 97 -6.33 9.89 -0.36
C TRP A 97 -5.36 9.04 0.48
N GLY A 98 -4.10 9.46 0.62
CA GLY A 98 -3.13 8.82 1.50
C GLY A 98 -3.29 9.24 2.96
N PRO A 99 -2.77 8.45 3.91
CA PRO A 99 -2.78 8.77 5.33
C PRO A 99 -1.93 10.02 5.64
N PRO A 100 -2.15 10.72 6.78
CA PRO A 100 -1.46 11.96 7.12
C PRO A 100 0.07 11.88 7.09
N TRP A 101 0.67 10.77 7.55
CA TRP A 101 2.11 10.57 7.52
C TRP A 101 2.67 10.54 6.08
N TYR A 102 1.96 9.88 5.17
CA TYR A 102 2.37 9.74 3.77
C TYR A 102 2.29 11.09 3.05
N ARG A 103 1.26 11.88 3.35
CA ARG A 103 1.10 13.24 2.81
C ARG A 103 2.23 14.15 3.26
N ARG A 104 2.56 14.15 4.57
CA ARG A 104 3.66 14.93 5.12
C ARG A 104 5.01 14.54 4.50
N TRP A 105 5.26 13.25 4.39
CA TRP A 105 6.49 12.74 3.76
C TRP A 105 6.60 13.12 2.27
N ARG A 106 5.52 12.97 1.49
CA ARG A 106 5.47 13.39 0.09
C ARG A 106 5.72 14.88 -0.07
N ALA A 107 5.11 15.71 0.78
CA ALA A 107 5.30 17.16 0.76
C ALA A 107 6.74 17.58 1.11
N ALA A 108 7.45 16.80 1.94
CA ALA A 108 8.82 17.09 2.34
C ALA A 108 9.90 16.72 1.30
N GLY A 109 9.53 16.11 0.17
CA GLY A 109 10.48 15.68 -0.88
C GLY A 109 10.43 14.19 -1.20
N GLY A 110 9.67 13.39 -0.44
CA GLY A 110 9.42 11.99 -0.73
C GLY A 110 10.69 11.14 -0.78
N SER A 111 10.73 10.17 -1.69
CA SER A 111 11.77 9.14 -1.78
C SER A 111 13.13 9.65 -2.25
N ARG A 112 13.23 10.91 -2.70
CA ARG A 112 14.47 11.50 -3.23
C ARG A 112 15.41 11.99 -2.13
N SER A 113 14.88 12.43 -1.00
CA SER A 113 15.73 13.10 0.00
C SER A 113 15.30 12.89 1.44
N VAL A 114 14.14 12.29 1.71
CA VAL A 114 13.57 12.26 3.05
C VAL A 114 13.17 10.85 3.47
N LEU A 115 13.59 10.48 4.68
CA LEU A 115 13.17 9.25 5.32
C LEU A 115 11.66 9.30 5.64
N PRO A 116 10.87 8.24 5.41
CA PRO A 116 9.43 8.20 5.72
C PRO A 116 9.12 8.09 7.23
N TRP A 117 10.08 8.45 8.08
CA TRP A 117 10.02 8.37 9.54
C TRP A 117 10.51 9.69 10.13
N THR A 118 9.73 10.26 11.04
CA THR A 118 10.18 11.44 11.80
C THR A 118 11.12 11.01 12.94
N ALA A 119 11.87 11.96 13.51
CA ALA A 119 12.65 11.70 14.72
C ALA A 119 11.78 11.19 15.88
N GLU A 120 10.57 11.74 16.00
CA GLU A 120 9.56 11.29 16.96
C GLU A 120 9.12 9.85 16.71
N ASP A 121 8.86 9.46 15.45
CA ASP A 121 8.49 8.08 15.12
C ASP A 121 9.61 7.10 15.51
N ILE A 122 10.87 7.48 15.30
CA ILE A 122 12.04 6.66 15.63
C ILE A 122 12.20 6.53 17.14
N ALA A 123 12.08 7.64 17.88
CA ALA A 123 12.13 7.63 19.34
C ALA A 123 11.00 6.78 19.94
N ALA A 124 9.78 6.92 19.42
CA ALA A 124 8.63 6.12 19.82
C ALA A 124 8.84 4.62 19.52
N ALA A 125 9.44 4.28 18.38
CA ALA A 125 9.80 2.90 18.04
C ALA A 125 10.85 2.31 18.99
N ALA A 126 11.85 3.12 19.39
CA ALA A 126 12.88 2.71 20.34
C ALA A 126 12.34 2.52 21.77
N ALA A 127 11.32 3.29 22.15
CA ALA A 127 10.66 3.22 23.45
C ALA A 127 9.63 2.07 23.58
N LEU A 128 9.34 1.33 22.50
CA LEU A 128 8.47 0.15 22.58
C LEU A 128 9.05 -0.90 23.55
N PRO A 129 8.20 -1.67 24.26
CA PRO A 129 8.63 -2.83 25.03
C PRO A 129 9.38 -3.84 24.15
N GLU A 130 10.34 -4.55 24.73
CA GLU A 130 11.09 -5.58 24.02
C GLU A 130 10.15 -6.66 23.47
N GLY A 131 10.36 -7.04 22.20
CA GLY A 131 9.55 -8.05 21.54
C GLY A 131 9.49 -7.93 20.03
N ARG A 132 8.70 -8.82 19.41
CA ARG A 132 8.59 -8.95 17.94
C ARG A 132 8.14 -7.66 17.26
N ARG A 133 7.28 -6.87 17.91
CA ARG A 133 6.78 -5.60 17.36
C ARG A 133 7.91 -4.57 17.26
N LYS A 134 8.66 -4.36 18.34
CA LYS A 134 9.82 -3.44 18.38
C LYS A 134 10.85 -3.83 17.32
N ALA A 135 11.27 -5.09 17.30
CA ALA A 135 12.23 -5.61 16.33
C ALA A 135 11.77 -5.38 14.88
N ARG A 136 10.49 -5.61 14.58
CA ARG A 136 9.92 -5.37 13.24
C ARG A 136 9.94 -3.90 12.86
N THR A 137 9.53 -3.01 13.76
CA THR A 137 9.50 -1.56 13.48
C THR A 137 10.92 -1.02 13.28
N LEU A 138 11.87 -1.38 14.15
CA LEU A 138 13.27 -0.97 14.02
C LEU A 138 13.90 -1.49 12.73
N ARG A 139 13.70 -2.77 12.39
CA ARG A 139 14.18 -3.34 11.11
C ARG A 139 13.62 -2.59 9.90
N ASN A 140 12.35 -2.20 9.94
CA ASN A 140 11.70 -1.46 8.86
C ASN A 140 12.23 -0.02 8.74
N ILE A 141 12.54 0.63 9.87
CA ILE A 141 13.24 1.92 9.89
C ILE A 141 14.64 1.77 9.25
N GLU A 142 15.43 0.79 9.69
CA GLU A 142 16.77 0.53 9.14
C GLU A 142 16.73 0.22 7.65
N THR A 143 15.78 -0.62 7.22
CA THR A 143 15.55 -0.92 5.80
C THR A 143 15.25 0.36 5.01
N SER A 144 14.41 1.25 5.58
CA SER A 144 14.09 2.53 4.94
C SER A 144 15.31 3.43 4.82
N LYS A 145 16.16 3.48 5.87
CA LYS A 145 17.44 4.22 5.85
C LYS A 145 18.38 3.70 4.77
N GLY A 146 18.55 2.38 4.67
CA GLY A 146 19.38 1.75 3.65
C GLY A 146 18.94 2.10 2.23
N PHE A 147 17.63 2.11 1.96
CA PHE A 147 17.10 2.51 0.66
C PHE A 147 17.36 3.98 0.34
N VAL A 148 17.15 4.89 1.30
CA VAL A 148 17.40 6.33 1.10
C VAL A 148 18.90 6.59 0.91
N GLN A 149 19.78 5.97 1.69
CA GLN A 149 21.23 6.09 1.51
C GLN A 149 21.67 5.62 0.13
N LEU A 150 21.13 4.50 -0.36
CA LEU A 150 21.39 4.01 -1.70
C LEU A 150 20.84 4.95 -2.78
N ALA A 151 19.69 5.57 -2.57
CA ALA A 151 19.16 6.57 -3.50
C ALA A 151 20.08 7.80 -3.58
N LEU A 152 20.47 8.35 -2.43
CA LEU A 152 21.39 9.49 -2.33
C LEU A 152 22.76 9.18 -2.95
N ALA A 153 23.33 8.01 -2.68
CA ALA A 153 24.63 7.59 -3.23
C ALA A 153 24.63 7.48 -4.76
N ASN A 154 23.48 7.20 -5.37
CA ASN A 154 23.35 7.10 -6.82
C ASN A 154 22.90 8.43 -7.48
N GLY A 155 22.74 9.52 -6.72
CA GLY A 155 22.34 10.85 -7.25
C GLY A 155 20.87 11.00 -7.64
N TRP A 156 19.95 10.38 -6.88
CA TRP A 156 18.50 10.36 -7.16
C TRP A 156 17.73 11.38 -6.32
#